data_AF-A0A9E3VND4-F1
#
_entry.id   AF-A0A9E3VND4-F1
#
_cell.length_a   1.000
_cell.length_b   1.000
_cell.length_c   1.000
_cell.angle_alpha   90.00
_cell.angle_beta   90.00
_cell.angle_gamma   90.00
#
_symmetry.space_group_name_H-M   'P 1'
#
loop_
_entity.id
_entity.type
_entity.pdbx_description
1 polymer ?
#
loop_
_entity_poly.entity_id
_entity_poly.type
_entity_poly.pdbx_seq_one_letter_code
_entity_poly.pdbx_strand_id
1 'polypeptide(L)'
;MSNINVFISAGTTSTESQETFITAIENRLKSENLVPNTVGRNKFSADSPLKTVIELMNECSGTIIVALERTYFPHGVERRGGVKEKTLNDIKYATSWNQIEAALAYSKEQPILVIIEEGLKSEGLLEKGYDWYVMSVKPEVSVLTTNEFNGVLSSWKKKVEDYNAKKSLNHLDKNGDNKASLTNAELPKTKEIETVGKTIWDLLGNLFTKKPTIVVSTLVGVAIILLILIFTGLLKFDIIDGKVSMAFNPTGQNIISQTSENSSDQLVSFCLAKGTELKKKYVLKSIVQTYDAELIGKAKDTLVIKERIIYDILALQDIAKAENIFKEGYSSNVAFKVERWFGNEREKLLHMGNESTFYVHFECKKGESITMMTGADFYYTFPLKDNRFSPFRDYMLASNEDLWIYPNEEDVIGKLTMIWSSHDIKLQQISGAAFHTLTTGKTNVNDDKDAFYNLDENSVSKNNSVSATWKNILPDEQFALKIKWLPLTEKRGR
;
A
#
# COMPACT_ATOMS: atom_id res chain seq x y z
N MET A 1 16.73 20.09 -23.40
CA MET A 1 15.65 19.39 -22.67
C MET A 1 15.95 17.91 -22.74
N SER A 2 15.92 17.18 -21.63
CA SER A 2 16.13 15.73 -21.64
C SER A 2 14.94 15.05 -22.28
N ASN A 3 15.19 14.13 -23.21
CA ASN A 3 14.17 13.25 -23.76
C ASN A 3 13.57 12.39 -22.63
N ILE A 4 12.23 12.31 -22.55
CA ILE A 4 11.55 11.52 -21.51
C ILE A 4 11.10 10.19 -22.11
N ASN A 5 11.54 9.08 -21.53
CA ASN A 5 11.12 7.75 -21.95
C ASN A 5 9.68 7.49 -21.54
N VAL A 6 8.88 6.99 -22.48
CA VAL A 6 7.50 6.56 -22.25
C VAL A 6 7.32 5.13 -22.73
N PHE A 7 6.67 4.31 -21.92
CA PHE A 7 6.35 2.93 -22.25
C PHE A 7 5.06 2.90 -23.07
N ILE A 8 5.04 2.14 -24.16
CA ILE A 8 3.83 1.88 -24.92
C ILE A 8 3.50 0.39 -24.79
N SER A 9 2.35 0.10 -24.19
CA SER A 9 1.71 -1.19 -24.25
C SER A 9 0.91 -1.27 -25.54
N ALA A 10 1.47 -1.94 -26.54
CA ALA A 10 0.77 -2.26 -27.79
C ALA A 10 0.98 -3.74 -28.10
N GLY A 11 -0.11 -4.48 -28.24
CA GLY A 11 -0.05 -5.85 -28.74
C GLY A 11 0.50 -5.91 -30.15
N THR A 12 0.91 -7.10 -30.60
CA THR A 12 1.25 -7.32 -32.01
C THR A 12 0.06 -6.95 -32.89
N THR A 13 0.30 -6.06 -33.85
CA THR A 13 -0.72 -5.58 -34.79
C THR A 13 -1.15 -6.71 -35.73
N SER A 14 -2.44 -6.78 -36.01
CA SER A 14 -3.04 -7.82 -36.87
C SER A 14 -3.48 -7.28 -38.23
N THR A 15 -3.52 -5.95 -38.41
CA THR A 15 -3.88 -5.29 -39.66
C THR A 15 -2.95 -4.12 -39.98
N GLU A 16 -2.89 -3.73 -41.25
CA GLU A 16 -2.11 -2.56 -41.70
C GLU A 16 -2.63 -1.25 -41.07
N SER A 17 -3.94 -1.12 -40.86
CA SER A 17 -4.54 0.03 -40.17
C SER A 17 -4.06 0.13 -38.73
N GLN A 18 -4.01 -0.99 -37.99
CA GLN A 18 -3.46 -1.01 -36.63
C GLN A 18 -1.96 -0.64 -36.62
N GLU A 19 -1.17 -1.17 -37.54
CA GLU A 19 0.26 -0.87 -37.65
C GLU A 19 0.53 0.60 -37.99
N THR A 20 -0.24 1.15 -38.94
CA THR A 20 -0.18 2.57 -39.33
C THR A 20 -0.55 3.46 -38.15
N PHE A 21 -1.58 3.08 -37.39
CA PHE A 21 -2.04 3.82 -36.23
C PHE A 21 -1.01 3.84 -35.09
N ILE A 22 -0.43 2.69 -34.73
CA ILE A 22 0.64 2.60 -33.72
C ILE A 22 1.86 3.42 -34.14
N THR A 23 2.29 3.30 -35.39
CA THR A 23 3.41 4.08 -35.94
C THR A 23 3.15 5.58 -35.86
N ALA A 24 1.92 6.00 -36.14
CA ALA A 24 1.52 7.40 -36.05
C ALA A 24 1.52 7.90 -34.59
N ILE A 25 1.09 7.09 -33.63
CA ILE A 25 1.20 7.41 -32.19
C ILE A 25 2.67 7.59 -31.80
N GLU A 26 3.54 6.65 -32.16
CA GLU A 26 4.97 6.73 -31.84
C GLU A 26 5.61 8.00 -32.42
N ASN A 27 5.29 8.34 -33.68
CA ASN A 27 5.79 9.55 -34.32
C ASN A 27 5.24 10.82 -33.65
N ARG A 28 3.97 10.80 -33.23
CA ARG A 28 3.38 11.93 -32.52
C ARG A 28 4.06 12.16 -31.17
N LEU A 29 4.39 11.11 -30.43
CA LEU A 29 5.14 11.22 -29.17
C LEU A 29 6.55 11.79 -29.38
N LYS A 30 7.24 11.32 -30.42
CA LYS A 30 8.56 11.86 -30.78
C LYS A 30 8.51 13.36 -31.09
N SER A 31 7.46 13.83 -31.78
CA SER A 31 7.27 15.27 -32.05
C SER A 31 7.06 16.11 -30.79
N GLU A 32 6.70 15.46 -29.68
CA GLU A 32 6.49 16.07 -28.36
C GLU A 32 7.70 15.93 -27.43
N ASN A 33 8.87 15.48 -27.95
CA ASN A 33 10.09 15.15 -27.19
C ASN A 33 9.93 13.98 -26.19
N LEU A 34 8.98 13.09 -26.46
CA LEU A 34 8.80 11.83 -25.73
C LEU A 34 9.40 10.68 -26.55
N VAL A 35 10.13 9.78 -25.89
CA VAL A 35 10.77 8.62 -26.53
C VAL A 35 9.94 7.37 -26.28
N PRO A 36 9.21 6.87 -27.29
CA PRO A 36 8.37 5.70 -27.13
C PRO A 36 9.18 4.41 -27.11
N ASN A 37 8.93 3.57 -26.11
CA ASN A 37 9.55 2.26 -25.96
C ASN A 37 8.49 1.16 -25.86
N THR A 38 8.63 0.14 -26.70
CA THR A 38 7.67 -0.97 -26.82
C THR A 38 8.42 -2.29 -26.93
N VAL A 39 8.09 -3.23 -26.04
CA VAL A 39 8.67 -4.58 -26.05
C VAL A 39 8.26 -5.31 -27.34
N GLY A 40 9.22 -5.95 -27.99
CA GLY A 40 9.01 -6.70 -29.24
C GLY A 40 8.92 -5.83 -30.50
N ARG A 41 8.94 -4.50 -30.39
CA ARG A 41 8.99 -3.59 -31.56
C ARG A 41 10.32 -2.85 -31.66
N ASN A 42 10.72 -2.15 -30.59
CA ASN A 42 11.97 -1.39 -30.55
C ASN A 42 12.82 -1.70 -29.31
N LYS A 43 12.33 -2.57 -28.41
CA LYS A 43 13.06 -3.14 -27.29
C LYS A 43 12.94 -4.66 -27.35
N PHE A 44 14.08 -5.33 -27.41
CA PHE A 44 14.19 -6.78 -27.52
C PHE A 44 15.04 -7.31 -26.38
N SER A 45 14.66 -8.46 -25.82
CA SER A 45 15.38 -9.12 -24.74
C SER A 45 15.28 -10.63 -24.90
N ALA A 46 16.31 -11.34 -24.45
CA ALA A 46 16.31 -12.80 -24.33
C ALA A 46 15.72 -13.28 -22.99
N ASP A 47 15.50 -12.36 -22.04
CA ASP A 47 14.91 -12.66 -20.73
C ASP A 47 13.40 -12.92 -20.82
N SER A 48 12.80 -13.31 -19.69
CA SER A 48 11.36 -13.49 -19.62
C SER A 48 10.61 -12.19 -19.99
N PRO A 49 9.51 -12.27 -20.76
CA PRO A 49 8.79 -11.08 -21.23
C PRO A 49 8.36 -10.13 -20.10
N LEU A 50 7.87 -10.69 -18.99
CA LEU A 50 7.41 -9.90 -17.85
C LEU A 50 8.55 -9.14 -17.16
N LYS A 51 9.72 -9.77 -17.02
CA LYS A 51 10.91 -9.12 -16.47
C LYS A 51 11.34 -7.94 -17.35
N THR A 52 11.39 -8.17 -18.66
CA THR A 52 11.71 -7.14 -19.66
C THR A 52 10.75 -5.95 -19.59
N VAL A 53 9.45 -6.20 -19.46
CA VAL A 53 8.43 -5.15 -19.28
C VAL A 53 8.69 -4.36 -17.99
N ILE A 54 8.94 -5.03 -16.87
CA ILE A 54 9.19 -4.36 -15.58
C ILE A 54 10.43 -3.45 -15.65
N GLU A 55 11.53 -3.96 -16.22
CA GLU A 55 12.77 -3.22 -16.39
C GLU A 55 12.59 -2.00 -17.30
N LEU A 56 11.96 -2.19 -18.47
CA LEU A 56 11.72 -1.10 -19.40
C LEU A 56 10.78 -0.04 -18.81
N MET A 57 9.75 -0.47 -18.09
CA MET A 57 8.82 0.44 -17.42
C MET A 57 9.52 1.22 -16.31
N ASN A 58 10.48 0.62 -15.58
CA ASN A 58 11.31 1.33 -14.61
C ASN A 58 12.17 2.42 -15.23
N GLU A 59 12.54 2.32 -16.51
CA GLU A 59 13.26 3.37 -17.25
C GLU A 59 12.34 4.50 -17.71
N CYS A 60 11.04 4.22 -17.86
CA CYS A 60 10.03 5.16 -18.34
C CYS A 60 9.45 6.04 -17.21
N SER A 61 8.83 7.15 -17.61
CA SER A 61 8.20 8.14 -16.72
C SER A 61 6.70 8.31 -17.00
N GLY A 62 6.16 7.51 -17.92
CA GLY A 62 4.77 7.48 -18.30
C GLY A 62 4.46 6.23 -19.12
N THR A 63 3.21 5.81 -19.09
CA THR A 63 2.73 4.64 -19.84
C THR A 63 1.53 5.01 -20.69
N ILE A 64 1.53 4.57 -21.95
CA ILE A 64 0.37 4.60 -22.83
C ILE A 64 -0.07 3.17 -23.11
N ILE A 65 -1.33 2.87 -22.87
CA ILE A 65 -1.96 1.61 -23.23
C ILE A 65 -2.72 1.82 -24.53
N VAL A 66 -2.32 1.12 -25.60
CA VAL A 66 -3.04 1.12 -26.87
C VAL A 66 -3.67 -0.27 -27.06
N ALA A 67 -4.94 -0.37 -26.69
CA ALA A 67 -5.71 -1.59 -26.77
C ALA A 67 -6.45 -1.63 -28.11
N LEU A 68 -6.00 -2.50 -29.00
CA LEU A 68 -6.61 -2.73 -30.32
C LEU A 68 -7.23 -4.12 -30.36
N GLU A 69 -8.16 -4.34 -31.30
CA GLU A 69 -8.79 -5.64 -31.50
C GLU A 69 -7.74 -6.73 -31.74
N ARG A 70 -7.80 -7.77 -30.90
CA ARG A 70 -6.96 -8.97 -31.01
C ARG A 70 -7.78 -10.23 -31.21
N THR A 71 -8.93 -10.31 -30.56
CA THR A 71 -9.82 -11.47 -30.61
C THR A 71 -11.25 -11.01 -30.80
N TYR A 72 -11.93 -11.60 -31.77
CA TYR A 72 -13.35 -11.37 -32.02
C TYR A 72 -14.15 -12.64 -31.75
N PHE A 73 -15.20 -12.50 -30.93
CA PHE A 73 -16.15 -13.56 -30.59
C PHE A 73 -17.50 -13.19 -31.19
N PRO A 74 -17.94 -13.86 -32.27
CA PRO A 74 -19.24 -13.57 -32.87
C PRO A 74 -20.38 -13.88 -31.89
N HIS A 75 -20.26 -14.94 -31.08
CA HIS A 75 -21.24 -15.32 -30.06
C HIS A 75 -20.57 -15.95 -28.83
N GLY A 76 -21.15 -15.74 -27.65
CA GLY A 76 -20.68 -16.34 -26.40
C GLY A 76 -21.68 -16.20 -25.24
N VAL A 77 -21.31 -16.75 -24.08
CA VAL A 77 -22.09 -16.61 -22.84
C VAL A 77 -21.15 -16.19 -21.72
N GLU A 78 -21.41 -15.02 -21.14
CA GLU A 78 -20.74 -14.51 -19.95
C GLU A 78 -21.41 -15.05 -18.70
N ARG A 79 -20.60 -15.41 -17.68
CA ARG A 79 -21.09 -15.89 -16.36
C ARG A 79 -22.08 -17.06 -16.47
N ARG A 80 -21.75 -18.03 -17.34
CA ARG A 80 -22.56 -19.22 -17.60
C ARG A 80 -22.93 -19.95 -16.30
N GLY A 81 -24.20 -20.31 -16.15
CA GLY A 81 -24.81 -20.95 -14.98
C GLY A 81 -25.08 -20.01 -13.81
N GLY A 82 -24.73 -18.73 -13.91
CA GLY A 82 -24.89 -17.76 -12.83
C GLY A 82 -26.16 -16.91 -12.95
N VAL A 83 -26.56 -16.28 -11.84
CA VAL A 83 -27.69 -15.32 -11.80
C VAL A 83 -27.50 -14.09 -12.69
N LYS A 84 -26.27 -13.82 -13.14
CA LYS A 84 -25.89 -12.74 -14.06
C LYS A 84 -25.40 -13.27 -15.41
N GLU A 85 -25.83 -14.47 -15.80
CA GLU A 85 -25.54 -15.00 -17.13
C GLU A 85 -26.03 -14.04 -18.21
N LYS A 86 -25.20 -13.81 -19.24
CA LYS A 86 -25.52 -12.89 -20.33
C LYS A 86 -25.01 -13.45 -21.66
N THR A 87 -25.88 -13.50 -22.66
CA THR A 87 -25.48 -13.79 -24.04
C THR A 87 -24.68 -12.61 -24.60
N LEU A 88 -23.57 -12.94 -25.25
CA LEU A 88 -22.66 -12.01 -25.91
C LEU A 88 -22.75 -12.20 -27.42
N ASN A 89 -22.77 -11.10 -28.17
CA ASN A 89 -22.72 -11.10 -29.63
C ASN A 89 -21.69 -10.06 -30.10
N ASP A 90 -20.93 -10.39 -31.13
CA ASP A 90 -19.97 -9.51 -31.81
C ASP A 90 -18.98 -8.81 -30.86
N ILE A 91 -18.46 -9.55 -29.88
CA ILE A 91 -17.59 -8.98 -28.86
C ILE A 91 -16.14 -9.00 -29.32
N LYS A 92 -15.48 -7.85 -29.17
CA LYS A 92 -14.06 -7.68 -29.45
C LYS A 92 -13.28 -7.54 -28.16
N TYR A 93 -12.14 -8.22 -28.08
CA TYR A 93 -11.21 -8.14 -26.96
C TYR A 93 -9.83 -7.69 -27.43
N ALA A 94 -9.18 -6.91 -26.59
CA ALA A 94 -7.76 -6.62 -26.72
C ALA A 94 -6.91 -7.79 -26.19
N THR A 95 -5.59 -7.65 -26.29
CA THR A 95 -4.68 -8.61 -25.67
C THR A 95 -4.70 -8.47 -24.15
N SER A 96 -4.63 -9.59 -23.42
CA SER A 96 -4.51 -9.59 -21.96
C SER A 96 -3.25 -8.88 -21.45
N TRP A 97 -2.22 -8.75 -22.31
CA TRP A 97 -1.01 -7.97 -22.00
C TRP A 97 -1.32 -6.51 -21.68
N ASN A 98 -2.30 -5.89 -22.33
CA ASN A 98 -2.69 -4.51 -22.03
C ASN A 98 -3.15 -4.35 -20.58
N GLN A 99 -3.86 -5.35 -20.02
CA GLN A 99 -4.30 -5.34 -18.62
C GLN A 99 -3.11 -5.50 -17.66
N ILE A 100 -2.20 -6.42 -17.97
CA ILE A 100 -1.01 -6.68 -17.15
C ILE A 100 -0.12 -5.43 -17.10
N GLU A 101 0.16 -4.83 -18.25
CA GLU A 101 1.02 -3.66 -18.36
C GLU A 101 0.37 -2.41 -17.75
N ALA A 102 -0.95 -2.24 -17.90
CA ALA A 102 -1.69 -1.20 -17.19
C ALA A 102 -1.60 -1.36 -15.66
N ALA A 103 -1.75 -2.59 -15.15
CA ALA A 103 -1.68 -2.88 -13.72
C ALA A 103 -0.29 -2.59 -13.16
N LEU A 104 0.76 -2.97 -13.90
CA LEU A 104 2.14 -2.68 -13.54
C LEU A 104 2.42 -1.18 -13.53
N ALA A 105 1.96 -0.44 -14.54
CA ALA A 105 2.12 1.02 -14.58
C ALA A 105 1.41 1.69 -13.40
N TYR A 106 0.21 1.21 -13.06
CA TYR A 106 -0.57 1.73 -11.92
C TYR A 106 0.15 1.46 -10.59
N SER A 107 0.67 0.25 -10.40
CA SER A 107 1.44 -0.11 -9.20
C SER A 107 2.71 0.71 -9.01
N LYS A 108 3.22 1.32 -10.08
CA LYS A 108 4.40 2.21 -10.09
C LYS A 108 4.05 3.69 -10.02
N GLU A 109 2.77 4.01 -9.84
CA GLU A 109 2.24 5.37 -9.84
C GLU A 109 2.58 6.17 -11.11
N GLN A 110 2.82 5.48 -12.24
CA GLN A 110 3.12 6.14 -13.49
C GLN A 110 1.86 6.81 -14.04
N PRO A 111 1.97 7.99 -14.67
CA PRO A 111 0.87 8.56 -15.45
C PRO A 111 0.46 7.62 -16.58
N ILE A 112 -0.80 7.16 -16.56
CA ILE A 112 -1.38 6.27 -17.57
C ILE A 112 -2.29 7.06 -18.50
N LEU A 113 -2.15 6.83 -19.80
CA LEU A 113 -3.13 7.19 -20.84
C LEU A 113 -3.59 5.91 -21.52
N VAL A 114 -4.90 5.69 -21.60
CA VAL A 114 -5.46 4.51 -22.27
C VAL A 114 -6.19 4.95 -23.54
N ILE A 115 -5.82 4.35 -24.66
CA ILE A 115 -6.44 4.50 -25.98
C ILE A 115 -6.99 3.13 -26.35
N ILE A 116 -8.31 3.03 -26.51
CA ILE A 116 -8.99 1.79 -26.87
C ILE A 116 -9.61 1.91 -28.26
N GLU A 117 -9.54 0.85 -29.04
CA GLU A 117 -10.30 0.72 -30.29
C GLU A 117 -11.81 0.70 -30.01
N GLU A 118 -12.58 1.46 -30.78
CA GLU A 118 -14.03 1.51 -30.70
C GLU A 118 -14.66 0.11 -30.85
N GLY A 119 -15.61 -0.19 -29.96
CA GLY A 119 -16.30 -1.49 -29.96
C GLY A 119 -15.55 -2.59 -29.23
N LEU A 120 -14.34 -2.34 -28.71
CA LEU A 120 -13.75 -3.23 -27.72
C LEU A 120 -14.64 -3.31 -26.48
N LYS A 121 -14.74 -4.53 -25.94
CA LYS A 121 -15.32 -4.72 -24.63
C LYS A 121 -14.42 -4.06 -23.60
N SER A 122 -15.00 -3.06 -22.94
CA SER A 122 -14.38 -2.35 -21.84
C SER A 122 -14.46 -3.24 -20.60
N GLU A 123 -13.29 -3.61 -20.06
CA GLU A 123 -13.17 -4.42 -18.85
C GLU A 123 -11.88 -4.07 -18.09
N GLY A 124 -11.88 -4.26 -16.78
CA GLY A 124 -10.70 -4.04 -15.93
C GLY A 124 -10.13 -2.64 -16.08
N LEU A 125 -8.82 -2.54 -16.34
CA LEU A 125 -8.12 -1.26 -16.43
C LEU A 125 -8.36 -0.50 -17.74
N LEU A 126 -9.16 -1.07 -18.64
CA LEU A 126 -9.63 -0.43 -19.88
C LEU A 126 -11.02 0.20 -19.72
N GLU A 127 -11.61 0.18 -18.52
CA GLU A 127 -12.88 0.85 -18.22
C GLU A 127 -12.71 2.32 -17.86
N LYS A 128 -13.75 3.11 -18.19
CA LYS A 128 -13.88 4.50 -17.72
C LYS A 128 -14.24 4.49 -16.22
N GLY A 129 -13.81 5.52 -15.50
CA GLY A 129 -14.19 5.74 -14.09
C GLY A 129 -13.08 5.52 -13.07
N TYR A 130 -11.84 5.30 -13.54
CA TYR A 130 -10.63 5.30 -12.72
C TYR A 130 -9.89 6.64 -12.77
N ASP A 131 -8.75 6.74 -12.09
CA ASP A 131 -7.92 7.95 -11.99
C ASP A 131 -7.17 8.31 -13.30
N TRP A 132 -7.29 7.49 -14.35
CA TRP A 132 -6.74 7.72 -15.68
C TRP A 132 -7.82 7.90 -16.74
N TYR A 133 -7.42 8.54 -17.85
CA TYR A 133 -8.32 8.83 -18.95
C TYR A 133 -8.31 7.69 -19.98
N VAL A 134 -9.51 7.25 -20.39
CA VAL A 134 -9.72 6.24 -21.43
C VAL A 134 -10.38 6.89 -22.64
N MET A 135 -9.63 6.98 -23.74
CA MET A 135 -10.08 7.49 -25.03
C MET A 135 -10.50 6.34 -25.94
N SER A 136 -11.72 6.35 -26.45
CA SER A 136 -12.19 5.37 -27.45
C SER A 136 -12.03 5.98 -28.84
N VAL A 137 -11.36 5.26 -29.74
CA VAL A 137 -10.99 5.77 -31.07
C VAL A 137 -11.12 4.70 -32.15
N LYS A 138 -11.34 5.12 -33.39
CA LYS A 138 -11.02 4.28 -34.54
C LYS A 138 -9.51 4.30 -34.79
N PRO A 139 -8.89 3.20 -35.24
CA PRO A 139 -7.45 3.13 -35.51
C PRO A 139 -7.09 3.87 -36.81
N GLU A 140 -7.35 5.18 -36.84
CA GLU A 140 -7.15 6.07 -37.97
C GLU A 140 -6.22 7.22 -37.57
N VAL A 141 -5.28 7.59 -38.45
CA VAL A 141 -4.28 8.63 -38.18
C VAL A 141 -4.92 10.01 -37.94
N SER A 142 -6.07 10.27 -38.57
CA SER A 142 -6.85 11.50 -38.43
C SER A 142 -7.24 11.80 -36.97
N VAL A 143 -7.38 10.77 -36.13
CA VAL A 143 -7.72 10.95 -34.71
C VAL A 143 -6.62 11.70 -33.95
N LEU A 144 -5.36 11.50 -34.34
CA LEU A 144 -4.20 12.08 -33.63
C LEU A 144 -4.02 13.59 -33.86
N THR A 145 -4.82 14.18 -34.74
CA THR A 145 -4.84 15.63 -35.00
C THR A 145 -6.07 16.31 -34.42
N THR A 146 -7.00 15.55 -33.83
CA THR A 146 -8.22 16.09 -33.21
C THR A 146 -7.90 16.94 -31.97
N ASN A 147 -8.77 17.90 -31.68
CA ASN A 147 -8.65 18.75 -30.49
C ASN A 147 -8.70 17.93 -29.19
N GLU A 148 -9.53 16.89 -29.15
CA GLU A 148 -9.64 15.98 -28.01
C GLU A 148 -8.31 15.26 -27.76
N PHE A 149 -7.74 14.64 -28.79
CA PHE A 149 -6.45 13.96 -28.68
C PHE A 149 -5.33 14.91 -28.23
N ASN A 150 -5.25 16.10 -28.85
CA ASN A 150 -4.25 17.10 -28.48
C ASN A 150 -4.40 17.56 -27.02
N GLY A 151 -5.62 17.79 -26.56
CA GLY A 151 -5.89 18.20 -25.19
C GLY A 151 -5.52 17.13 -24.17
N VAL A 152 -5.90 15.88 -24.45
CA VAL A 152 -5.59 14.73 -23.59
C VAL A 152 -4.09 14.44 -23.55
N LEU A 153 -3.43 14.42 -24.71
CA LEU A 153 -1.98 14.19 -24.79
C LEU A 153 -1.21 15.29 -24.04
N SER A 154 -1.59 16.56 -24.20
CA SER A 154 -0.97 17.68 -23.50
C SER A 154 -1.14 17.57 -21.98
N SER A 155 -2.36 17.26 -21.51
CA SER A 155 -2.64 17.06 -20.09
C SER A 155 -1.85 15.89 -19.50
N TRP A 156 -1.82 14.74 -20.20
CA TRP A 156 -1.06 13.57 -19.77
C TRP A 156 0.46 13.83 -19.79
N LYS A 157 0.98 14.49 -20.83
CA LYS A 157 2.40 14.85 -20.95
C LYS A 157 2.87 15.66 -19.75
N LYS A 158 2.08 16.63 -19.29
CA LYS A 158 2.41 17.40 -18.08
C LYS A 158 2.59 16.48 -16.85
N LYS A 159 1.70 15.51 -16.66
CA LYS A 159 1.82 14.52 -15.57
C LYS A 159 3.10 13.69 -15.70
N VAL A 160 3.48 13.32 -16.92
CA VAL A 160 4.73 12.59 -17.23
C VAL A 160 5.96 13.42 -16.90
N GLU A 161 5.96 14.71 -17.25
CA GLU A 161 7.04 15.65 -16.92
C GLU A 161 7.18 15.82 -15.39
N ASP A 162 6.06 16.00 -14.68
CA ASP A 162 6.04 16.10 -13.22
C ASP A 162 6.57 14.82 -12.55
N TYR A 163 6.15 13.65 -13.04
CA TYR A 163 6.62 12.36 -12.55
C TYR A 163 8.12 12.18 -12.82
N ASN A 164 8.60 12.53 -14.02
CA ASN A 164 10.01 12.44 -14.39
C ASN A 164 10.90 13.32 -13.50
N ALA A 165 10.43 14.53 -13.17
CA ALA A 165 11.13 15.44 -12.27
C ALA A 165 11.27 14.85 -10.86
N LYS A 166 10.17 14.31 -10.30
CA LYS A 166 10.17 13.62 -9.00
C LYS A 166 11.11 12.41 -8.98
N LYS A 167 11.02 11.56 -10.02
CA LYS A 167 11.88 10.38 -10.18
C LYS A 167 13.37 10.75 -10.21
N SER A 168 13.73 11.84 -10.89
CA SER A 168 15.11 12.33 -10.97
C SER A 168 15.62 12.84 -9.62
N LEU A 169 14.77 13.54 -8.85
CA LEU A 169 15.11 14.00 -7.50
C LEU A 169 15.39 12.81 -6.57
N ASN A 170 14.50 11.82 -6.56
CA ASN A 170 14.66 10.61 -5.74
C ASN A 170 15.94 9.82 -6.09
N HIS A 171 16.38 9.86 -7.35
CA HIS A 171 17.63 9.20 -7.76
C HIS A 171 18.88 9.97 -7.32
N LEU A 172 18.82 11.31 -7.24
CA LEU A 172 19.93 12.12 -6.73
C LEU A 172 20.11 11.94 -5.23
N ASP A 173 19.01 11.86 -4.47
CA ASP A 173 19.06 11.63 -3.03
C ASP A 173 19.63 10.23 -2.69
N LYS A 174 19.31 9.20 -3.49
CA LYS A 174 19.84 7.84 -3.30
C LYS A 174 21.33 7.67 -3.63
N ASN A 175 21.88 8.54 -4.48
CA ASN A 175 23.30 8.52 -4.84
C ASN A 175 24.16 9.50 -4.01
N GLY A 176 23.54 10.42 -3.27
CA GLY A 176 24.21 11.44 -2.46
C GLY A 176 24.95 10.91 -1.22
N ASP A 177 24.64 9.69 -0.77
CA ASP A 177 25.28 9.07 0.41
C ASP A 177 26.58 8.31 0.10
N ASN A 178 27.02 8.27 -1.16
CA ASN A 178 28.31 7.68 -1.52
C ASN A 178 29.19 8.63 -2.37
N LYS A 179 30.11 9.30 -1.66
CA LYS A 179 31.30 10.10 -2.07
C LYS A 179 31.10 11.56 -2.53
N ALA A 180 31.61 12.47 -1.70
CA ALA A 180 32.78 13.32 -2.02
C ALA A 180 33.30 14.03 -0.75
N SER A 181 34.40 13.58 -0.14
CA SER A 181 35.74 14.14 -0.43
C SER A 181 35.94 14.43 -1.90
N LEU A 182 35.80 15.70 -2.28
CA LEU A 182 36.56 16.37 -3.34
C LEU A 182 36.47 17.88 -3.13
N THR A 183 37.62 18.49 -3.34
CA THR A 183 38.09 19.85 -3.08
C THR A 183 37.23 20.99 -3.64
N ASN A 184 37.13 22.05 -2.84
CA ASN A 184 36.89 23.46 -3.17
C ASN A 184 36.76 23.81 -4.66
N ALA A 185 35.54 24.01 -5.13
CA ALA A 185 35.22 24.95 -6.18
C ALA A 185 33.90 25.66 -5.82
N GLU A 186 33.90 26.97 -5.95
CA GLU A 186 32.91 27.91 -5.43
C GLU A 186 31.49 27.70 -5.99
N LEU A 187 30.50 27.65 -5.09
CA LEU A 187 29.09 27.92 -5.38
C LEU A 187 28.65 29.21 -4.63
N PRO A 188 27.69 29.98 -5.17
CA PRO A 188 27.50 31.38 -4.84
C PRO A 188 26.82 31.58 -3.48
N LYS A 189 27.38 32.53 -2.70
CA LYS A 189 26.90 32.93 -1.37
C LYS A 189 25.51 33.58 -1.43
N THR A 190 24.52 32.97 -0.78
CA THR A 190 23.27 33.63 -0.38
C THR A 190 23.52 34.53 0.84
N LYS A 191 23.75 35.83 0.60
CA LYS A 191 24.09 36.85 1.61
C LYS A 191 22.97 37.20 2.62
N GLU A 192 21.74 36.75 2.43
CA GLU A 192 20.61 37.19 3.28
C GLU A 192 20.47 36.40 4.60
N ILE A 193 20.91 35.13 4.65
CA ILE A 193 20.71 34.26 5.82
C ILE A 193 21.73 34.52 6.93
N GLU A 194 22.98 34.87 6.59
CA GLU A 194 24.01 35.24 7.59
C GLU A 194 23.67 36.53 8.36
N THR A 195 22.92 37.44 7.73
CA THR A 195 22.58 38.74 8.33
C THR A 195 21.57 38.58 9.47
N VAL A 196 20.62 37.66 9.36
CA VAL A 196 19.61 37.43 10.41
C VAL A 196 20.22 36.72 11.61
N GLY A 197 21.04 35.68 11.37
CA GLY A 197 21.73 34.95 12.43
C GLY A 197 22.69 35.82 13.25
N LYS A 198 23.45 36.69 12.57
CA LYS A 198 24.36 37.64 13.24
C LYS A 198 23.61 38.69 14.07
N THR A 199 22.48 39.19 13.57
CA THR A 199 21.66 40.18 14.29
C THR A 199 21.11 39.63 15.61
N ILE A 200 20.69 38.36 15.64
CA ILE A 200 20.20 37.69 16.85
C ILE A 200 21.34 37.49 17.86
N TRP A 201 22.52 37.07 17.39
CA TRP A 201 23.70 36.90 18.25
C TRP A 201 24.21 38.22 18.83
N ASP A 202 24.21 39.30 18.06
CA ASP A 202 24.59 40.64 18.54
C ASP A 202 23.57 41.21 19.55
N LEU A 203 22.28 40.90 19.39
CA LEU A 203 21.22 41.22 20.36
C LEU A 203 21.41 40.47 21.69
N LEU A 204 21.72 39.17 21.62
CA LEU A 204 21.97 38.35 22.80
C LEU A 204 23.27 38.75 23.52
N GLY A 205 24.34 39.03 22.78
CA GLY A 205 25.62 39.49 23.35
C GLY A 205 25.53 40.84 24.06
N ASN A 206 24.71 41.76 23.55
CA ASN A 206 24.45 43.05 24.21
C ASN A 206 23.57 42.94 25.47
N LEU A 207 22.78 41.87 25.60
CA LEU A 207 21.96 41.62 26.79
C LEU A 207 22.80 41.27 28.02
N PHE A 208 23.97 40.66 27.84
CA PHE A 208 24.85 40.25 28.95
C PHE A 208 25.85 41.31 29.40
N THR A 209 25.92 42.46 28.73
CA THR A 209 26.97 43.48 28.98
C THR A 209 26.45 44.81 29.55
N LYS A 210 25.13 45.01 29.75
CA LYS A 210 24.56 46.27 30.28
C LYS A 210 23.95 46.14 31.68
N LYS A 211 24.07 47.23 32.45
CA LYS A 211 23.65 47.39 33.87
C LYS A 211 22.16 47.08 34.11
N PRO A 212 21.80 46.64 35.34
CA PRO A 212 20.58 45.84 35.61
C PRO A 212 19.24 46.60 35.62
N THR A 213 19.18 47.87 35.25
CA THR A 213 17.96 48.69 35.39
C THR A 213 17.01 48.67 34.18
N ILE A 214 17.38 48.03 33.07
CA ILE A 214 16.54 47.88 31.86
C ILE A 214 16.52 46.40 31.41
N VAL A 215 16.24 45.48 32.33
CA VAL A 215 16.34 44.04 32.05
C VAL A 215 14.97 43.38 31.90
N VAL A 216 13.93 43.90 32.57
CA VAL A 216 12.63 43.22 32.61
C VAL A 216 11.86 43.33 31.29
N SER A 217 11.74 44.52 30.69
CA SER A 217 10.97 44.68 29.44
C SER A 217 11.61 43.96 28.24
N THR A 218 12.95 43.96 28.16
CA THR A 218 13.70 43.30 27.10
C THR A 218 13.64 41.77 27.22
N LEU A 219 13.70 41.22 28.44
CA LEU A 219 13.53 39.78 28.68
C LEU A 219 12.12 39.31 28.33
N VAL A 220 11.09 40.09 28.63
CA VAL A 220 9.71 39.78 28.26
C VAL A 220 9.57 39.75 26.73
N GLY A 221 10.18 40.71 26.01
CA GLY A 221 10.18 40.71 24.54
C GLY A 221 10.86 39.48 23.92
N VAL A 222 12.03 39.09 24.43
CA VAL A 222 12.74 37.89 23.94
C VAL A 222 11.98 36.61 24.26
N ALA A 223 11.37 36.50 25.45
CA ALA A 223 10.56 35.35 25.83
C ALA A 223 9.30 35.21 24.94
N ILE A 224 8.65 36.32 24.58
CA ILE A 224 7.50 36.32 23.66
C ILE A 224 7.93 35.85 22.27
N ILE A 225 9.06 36.33 21.74
CA ILE A 225 9.56 35.91 20.42
C ILE A 225 9.93 34.41 20.42
N LEU A 226 10.60 33.92 21.46
CA LEU A 226 10.91 32.49 21.62
C LEU A 226 9.63 31.65 21.71
N LEU A 227 8.63 32.09 22.47
CA LEU A 227 7.33 31.43 22.56
C LEU A 227 6.63 31.38 21.20
N ILE A 228 6.65 32.46 20.42
CA ILE A 228 6.08 32.50 19.07
C ILE A 228 6.81 31.52 18.15
N LEU A 229 8.15 31.46 18.19
CA LEU A 229 8.93 30.54 17.37
C LEU A 229 8.71 29.07 17.76
N ILE A 230 8.50 28.78 19.04
CA ILE A 230 8.12 27.44 19.53
C ILE A 230 6.70 27.09 19.06
N PHE A 231 5.72 27.99 19.25
CA PHE A 231 4.33 27.75 18.86
C PHE A 231 4.14 27.61 17.35
N THR A 232 4.97 28.27 16.55
CA THR A 232 4.94 28.17 15.08
C THR A 232 5.77 27.01 14.54
N GLY A 233 6.41 26.21 15.41
CA GLY A 233 7.22 25.05 15.01
C GLY A 233 8.57 25.39 14.38
N LEU A 234 8.97 26.66 14.38
CA LEU A 234 10.24 27.14 13.84
C LEU A 234 11.43 26.88 14.78
N LEU A 235 11.18 26.71 16.09
CA LEU A 235 12.17 26.29 17.08
C LEU A 235 11.77 24.96 17.74
N LYS A 236 12.66 23.97 17.73
CA LYS A 236 12.55 22.76 18.55
C LYS A 236 13.57 22.74 19.68
N PHE A 237 13.15 22.23 20.83
CA PHE A 237 13.97 21.97 21.99
C PHE A 237 14.01 20.47 22.24
N ASP A 238 15.21 19.91 22.27
CA ASP A 238 15.45 18.55 22.76
C ASP A 238 16.29 18.63 24.02
N ILE A 239 15.85 17.90 25.06
CA ILE A 239 16.62 17.72 26.29
C ILE A 239 17.12 16.28 26.29
N ILE A 240 18.42 16.11 26.05
CA ILE A 240 19.09 14.82 26.10
C ILE A 240 20.20 14.93 27.14
N ASP A 241 20.16 14.07 28.15
CA ASP A 241 21.11 14.00 29.27
C ASP A 241 21.36 15.35 29.98
N GLY A 242 20.28 16.10 30.22
CA GLY A 242 20.34 17.39 30.92
C GLY A 242 20.96 18.53 30.11
N LYS A 243 21.28 18.31 28.83
CA LYS A 243 21.70 19.36 27.89
C LYS A 243 20.53 19.75 27.00
N VAL A 244 20.30 21.05 26.90
CA VAL A 244 19.29 21.64 26.02
C VAL A 244 19.94 21.89 24.67
N SER A 245 19.45 21.23 23.62
CA SER A 245 19.80 21.53 22.23
C SER A 245 18.65 22.30 21.56
N MET A 246 18.99 23.35 20.82
CA MET A 246 18.04 24.16 20.04
C MET A 246 18.34 24.02 18.55
N ALA A 247 17.33 23.66 17.76
CA ALA A 247 17.40 23.62 16.30
C ALA A 247 16.36 24.55 15.67
N PHE A 248 16.79 25.37 14.72
CA PHE A 248 15.93 26.28 13.96
C PHE A 248 15.50 25.62 12.64
N ASN A 249 14.20 25.52 12.38
CA ASN A 249 13.64 24.88 11.19
C ASN A 249 12.91 25.91 10.31
N PRO A 250 13.58 26.53 9.32
CA PRO A 250 13.05 27.69 8.60
C PRO A 250 11.93 27.37 7.60
N THR A 251 11.62 26.11 7.29
CA THR A 251 10.69 25.76 6.21
C THR A 251 9.23 25.62 6.64
N GLY A 252 8.90 25.64 7.93
CA GLY A 252 7.51 25.57 8.42
C GLY A 252 6.72 24.34 7.93
N GLN A 253 7.40 23.34 7.35
CA GLN A 253 6.77 22.10 6.93
C GLN A 253 6.59 21.23 8.16
N ASN A 254 5.33 20.88 8.44
CA ASN A 254 5.00 19.76 9.31
C ASN A 254 5.71 18.53 8.74
N ILE A 255 6.77 18.08 9.41
CA ILE A 255 7.41 16.78 9.17
C ILE A 255 6.46 15.73 9.75
N ILE A 256 5.37 15.48 9.04
CA ILE A 256 4.65 14.22 9.04
C ILE A 256 4.72 13.78 7.58
N SER A 257 5.18 12.55 7.35
CA SER A 257 5.36 11.87 6.06
C SER A 257 6.63 12.18 5.24
N GLN A 258 7.79 11.73 5.72
CA GLN A 258 8.89 11.24 4.86
C GLN A 258 9.68 10.09 5.54
N THR A 259 8.98 9.09 6.09
CA THR A 259 9.58 7.86 6.64
C THR A 259 9.22 6.59 5.86
N SER A 260 8.57 6.70 4.69
CA SER A 260 8.00 5.52 4.03
C SER A 260 9.05 4.61 3.37
N GLU A 261 10.11 5.13 2.74
CA GLU A 261 11.06 4.30 2.00
C GLU A 261 12.11 3.57 2.86
N ASN A 262 12.43 4.03 4.07
CA ASN A 262 13.37 3.32 4.98
C ASN A 262 12.70 2.24 5.85
N SER A 263 11.37 2.07 5.76
CA SER A 263 10.64 1.20 6.69
C SER A 263 10.76 -0.28 6.37
N SER A 264 10.84 -0.67 5.09
CA SER A 264 10.91 -2.08 4.68
C SER A 264 12.23 -2.72 5.08
N ASP A 265 13.36 -2.04 4.82
CA ASP A 265 14.69 -2.56 5.10
C ASP A 265 14.96 -2.66 6.61
N GLN A 266 14.41 -1.75 7.40
CA GLN A 266 14.47 -1.82 8.87
C GLN A 266 13.72 -3.03 9.42
N LEU A 267 12.53 -3.33 8.90
CA LEU A 267 11.73 -4.49 9.32
C LEU A 267 12.43 -5.81 8.96
N VAL A 268 12.99 -5.91 7.76
CA VAL A 268 13.75 -7.09 7.34
C VAL A 268 15.00 -7.26 8.20
N SER A 269 15.71 -6.17 8.49
CA SER A 269 16.89 -6.19 9.37
C SER A 269 16.56 -6.66 10.78
N PHE A 270 15.45 -6.20 11.36
CA PHE A 270 14.96 -6.67 12.65
C PHE A 270 14.68 -8.18 12.62
N CYS A 271 13.90 -8.65 11.64
CA CYS A 271 13.57 -10.07 11.49
C CYS A 271 14.82 -10.93 11.36
N LEU A 272 15.76 -10.55 10.50
CA LEU A 272 17.01 -11.26 10.31
C LEU A 272 17.81 -11.38 11.60
N ALA A 273 17.98 -10.27 12.33
CA ALA A 273 18.71 -10.24 13.58
C ALA A 273 18.06 -11.14 14.63
N LYS A 274 16.75 -10.97 14.88
CA LYS A 274 16.02 -11.72 15.92
C LYS A 274 15.78 -13.17 15.57
N GLY A 275 15.46 -13.49 14.31
CA GLY A 275 15.34 -14.86 13.85
C GLY A 275 16.66 -15.62 13.95
N THR A 276 17.79 -14.98 13.65
CA THR A 276 19.12 -15.58 13.81
C THR A 276 19.47 -15.80 15.29
N GLU A 277 19.23 -14.81 16.15
CA GLU A 277 19.41 -14.89 17.61
C GLU A 277 18.63 -16.08 18.21
N LEU A 278 17.37 -16.23 17.80
CA LEU A 278 16.46 -17.28 18.25
C LEU A 278 16.60 -18.61 17.48
N LYS A 279 17.60 -18.72 16.59
CA LYS A 279 17.88 -19.91 15.77
C LYS A 279 16.67 -20.41 14.98
N LYS A 280 15.81 -19.51 14.52
CA LYS A 280 14.65 -19.84 13.71
C LYS A 280 15.09 -20.33 12.32
N LYS A 281 14.27 -21.19 11.71
CA LYS A 281 14.48 -21.64 10.31
C LYS A 281 13.98 -20.63 9.29
N TYR A 282 12.99 -19.83 9.68
CA TYR A 282 12.43 -18.75 8.88
C TYR A 282 12.01 -17.59 9.79
N VAL A 283 11.65 -16.48 9.16
CA VAL A 283 10.99 -15.33 9.78
C VAL A 283 9.86 -14.86 8.88
N LEU A 284 8.86 -14.21 9.46
CA LEU A 284 7.74 -13.64 8.73
C LEU A 284 8.01 -12.16 8.50
N LYS A 285 8.46 -11.77 7.29
CA LYS A 285 8.70 -10.36 6.95
C LYS A 285 7.43 -9.55 7.13
N SER A 286 6.31 -10.09 6.66
CA SER A 286 5.00 -9.53 6.93
C SER A 286 3.89 -10.58 6.94
N ILE A 287 2.82 -10.26 7.65
CA ILE A 287 1.56 -10.98 7.69
C ILE A 287 0.46 -9.97 7.40
N VAL A 288 -0.44 -10.31 6.49
CA VAL A 288 -1.68 -9.56 6.26
C VAL A 288 -2.85 -10.50 6.49
N GLN A 289 -3.62 -10.25 7.55
CA GLN A 289 -4.89 -10.91 7.81
C GLN A 289 -6.03 -10.02 7.33
N THR A 290 -6.86 -10.54 6.44
CA THR A 290 -8.07 -9.87 5.98
C THR A 290 -9.29 -10.64 6.42
N TYR A 291 -10.31 -9.92 6.88
CA TYR A 291 -11.59 -10.44 7.30
C TYR A 291 -12.68 -9.75 6.48
N ASP A 292 -13.37 -10.50 5.63
CA ASP A 292 -14.51 -9.98 4.87
C ASP A 292 -15.82 -10.53 5.43
N ALA A 293 -16.66 -9.65 5.96
CA ALA A 293 -17.89 -10.00 6.63
C ALA A 293 -19.12 -9.75 5.74
N GLU A 294 -19.93 -10.79 5.57
CA GLU A 294 -21.16 -10.77 4.78
C GLU A 294 -22.33 -11.37 5.55
N LEU A 295 -23.53 -10.84 5.30
CA LEU A 295 -24.77 -11.41 5.85
C LEU A 295 -25.45 -12.26 4.78
N ILE A 296 -25.53 -13.57 5.04
CA ILE A 296 -26.15 -14.53 4.13
C ILE A 296 -27.47 -15.07 4.68
N GLY A 297 -28.21 -15.79 3.84
CA GLY A 297 -29.54 -16.29 4.14
C GLY A 297 -30.63 -15.30 3.78
N LYS A 298 -31.85 -15.80 3.52
CA LYS A 298 -32.99 -14.95 3.11
C LYS A 298 -33.34 -13.90 4.18
N ALA A 299 -33.15 -14.25 5.45
CA ALA A 299 -33.40 -13.38 6.59
C ALA A 299 -32.17 -12.59 7.04
N LYS A 300 -30.99 -12.76 6.41
CA LYS A 300 -29.70 -12.21 6.88
C LYS A 300 -29.39 -12.57 8.33
N ASP A 301 -29.73 -13.79 8.71
CA ASP A 301 -29.61 -14.37 10.06
C ASP A 301 -28.27 -15.10 10.27
N THR A 302 -27.43 -15.17 9.23
CA THR A 302 -26.10 -15.79 9.30
C THR A 302 -25.04 -14.77 8.89
N LEU A 303 -24.11 -14.51 9.80
CA LEU A 303 -22.90 -13.75 9.51
C LEU A 303 -21.80 -14.73 9.11
N VAL A 304 -21.22 -14.52 7.93
CA VAL A 304 -20.03 -15.23 7.48
C VAL A 304 -18.86 -14.27 7.50
N ILE A 305 -17.76 -14.68 8.13
CA ILE A 305 -16.50 -13.95 8.12
C ILE A 305 -15.48 -14.80 7.39
N LYS A 306 -15.01 -14.29 6.24
CA LYS A 306 -13.99 -14.92 5.42
C LYS A 306 -12.63 -14.39 5.83
N GLU A 307 -11.89 -15.17 6.60
CA GLU A 307 -10.52 -14.86 6.98
C GLU A 307 -9.55 -15.36 5.92
N ARG A 308 -8.67 -14.49 5.43
CA ARG A 308 -7.53 -14.86 4.57
C ARG A 308 -6.27 -14.30 5.18
N ILE A 309 -5.23 -15.11 5.26
CA ILE A 309 -3.95 -14.72 5.83
C ILE A 309 -2.87 -14.89 4.78
N ILE A 310 -2.15 -13.82 4.50
CA ILE A 310 -1.06 -13.79 3.53
C ILE A 310 0.25 -13.65 4.31
N TYR A 311 1.15 -14.60 4.10
CA TYR A 311 2.47 -14.64 4.73
C TYR A 311 3.54 -14.30 3.70
N ASP A 312 4.45 -13.39 4.05
CA ASP A 312 5.71 -13.17 3.33
C ASP A 312 6.86 -13.73 4.18
N ILE A 313 7.33 -14.91 3.82
CA ILE A 313 8.28 -15.71 4.60
C ILE A 313 9.68 -15.53 4.03
N LEU A 314 10.68 -15.32 4.90
CA LEU A 314 12.10 -15.33 4.54
C LEU A 314 12.78 -16.53 5.22
N ALA A 315 13.38 -17.41 4.42
CA ALA A 315 14.09 -18.58 4.94
C ALA A 315 15.48 -18.19 5.47
N LEU A 316 15.77 -18.54 6.72
CA LEU A 316 17.10 -18.38 7.34
C LEU A 316 17.99 -19.62 7.15
N GLN A 317 17.36 -20.74 6.81
CA GLN A 317 17.98 -22.05 6.54
C GLN A 317 17.25 -22.68 5.35
N ASP A 318 17.86 -23.68 4.72
CA ASP A 318 17.17 -24.51 3.74
C ASP A 318 16.01 -25.26 4.42
N ILE A 319 14.82 -25.16 3.83
CA ILE A 319 13.59 -25.80 4.31
C ILE A 319 13.15 -26.81 3.27
N ALA A 320 13.11 -28.08 3.65
CA ALA A 320 12.59 -29.13 2.79
C ALA A 320 11.05 -29.21 2.90
N LYS A 321 10.40 -29.55 1.79
CA LYS A 321 8.93 -29.64 1.69
C LYS A 321 8.26 -30.53 2.74
N ALA A 322 8.94 -31.57 3.21
CA ALA A 322 8.38 -32.53 4.17
C ALA A 322 8.44 -32.06 5.63
N GLU A 323 9.05 -30.90 5.90
CA GLU A 323 9.22 -30.40 7.27
C GLU A 323 7.90 -29.86 7.83
N ASN A 324 7.64 -30.17 9.10
CA ASN A 324 6.47 -29.73 9.86
C ASN A 324 6.83 -28.51 10.71
N ILE A 325 7.23 -27.41 10.06
CA ILE A 325 7.82 -26.25 10.76
C ILE A 325 6.90 -25.03 10.82
N PHE A 326 5.82 -25.00 10.03
CA PHE A 326 4.87 -23.89 10.02
C PHE A 326 3.48 -24.44 10.34
N LYS A 327 2.97 -24.05 11.50
CA LYS A 327 1.72 -24.54 12.08
C LYS A 327 0.68 -23.43 11.96
N GLU A 328 -0.48 -23.80 11.44
CA GLU A 328 -1.62 -22.91 11.30
C GLU A 328 -2.81 -23.51 12.03
N GLY A 329 -3.60 -22.66 12.69
CA GLY A 329 -4.79 -23.09 13.43
C GLY A 329 -5.93 -22.09 13.30
N TYR A 330 -7.14 -22.61 13.08
CA TYR A 330 -8.38 -21.82 13.16
C TYR A 330 -9.25 -22.37 14.27
N SER A 331 -9.67 -21.48 15.16
CA SER A 331 -10.58 -21.81 16.24
C SER A 331 -11.56 -20.67 16.46
N SER A 332 -12.75 -21.03 16.90
CA SER A 332 -13.76 -20.09 17.36
C SER A 332 -14.61 -20.76 18.42
N ASN A 333 -14.78 -20.10 19.56
CA ASN A 333 -15.65 -20.57 20.63
C ASN A 333 -17.12 -20.18 20.42
N VAL A 334 -17.41 -19.40 19.38
CA VAL A 334 -18.72 -18.76 19.14
C VAL A 334 -19.28 -19.04 17.75
N ALA A 335 -18.44 -19.32 16.75
CA ALA A 335 -18.92 -19.77 15.45
C ALA A 335 -19.54 -21.17 15.58
N PHE A 336 -20.71 -21.38 14.96
CA PHE A 336 -21.34 -22.70 14.94
C PHE A 336 -20.71 -23.63 13.90
N LYS A 337 -19.94 -23.07 12.97
CA LYS A 337 -19.21 -23.79 11.93
C LYS A 337 -17.98 -22.99 11.53
N VAL A 338 -16.86 -23.69 11.35
CA VAL A 338 -15.62 -23.15 10.77
C VAL A 338 -15.29 -24.02 9.57
N GLU A 339 -15.29 -23.45 8.38
CA GLU A 339 -14.89 -24.14 7.15
C GLU A 339 -13.51 -23.68 6.74
N ARG A 340 -12.59 -24.63 6.64
CA ARG A 340 -11.25 -24.35 6.16
C ARG A 340 -11.27 -23.93 4.69
N TRP A 341 -10.49 -22.91 4.36
CA TRP A 341 -10.17 -22.52 3.00
C TRP A 341 -8.73 -22.94 2.68
N PHE A 342 -8.55 -23.72 1.62
CA PHE A 342 -7.22 -24.23 1.26
C PHE A 342 -6.43 -23.19 0.47
N GLY A 343 -5.21 -22.96 0.95
CA GLY A 343 -4.21 -22.11 0.31
C GLY A 343 -3.63 -22.61 -1.01
N ASN A 344 -2.58 -21.92 -1.45
CA ASN A 344 -1.74 -22.36 -2.57
C ASN A 344 -0.79 -23.51 -2.21
N GLU A 345 -0.52 -23.72 -0.92
CA GLU A 345 0.42 -24.73 -0.45
C GLU A 345 -0.24 -26.02 0.02
N ARG A 346 0.55 -27.10 0.07
CA ARG A 346 0.07 -28.38 0.60
C ARG A 346 -0.03 -28.30 2.11
N GLU A 347 -1.14 -28.78 2.64
CA GLU A 347 -1.36 -28.76 4.08
C GLU A 347 -1.57 -30.18 4.62
N LYS A 348 -0.98 -30.47 5.78
CA LYS A 348 -1.14 -31.75 6.49
C LYS A 348 -1.89 -31.52 7.79
N LEU A 349 -3.07 -32.12 7.88
CA LEU A 349 -3.93 -32.04 9.04
C LEU A 349 -3.25 -32.67 10.27
N LEU A 350 -3.19 -31.93 11.38
CA LEU A 350 -2.64 -32.39 12.65
C LEU A 350 -3.76 -32.91 13.57
N HIS A 351 -4.84 -32.14 13.70
CA HIS A 351 -5.96 -32.43 14.59
C HIS A 351 -7.29 -32.07 13.91
N MET A 352 -8.29 -32.96 14.04
CA MET A 352 -9.68 -32.68 13.67
C MET A 352 -10.51 -32.48 14.93
N GLY A 353 -11.08 -31.30 15.08
CA GLY A 353 -11.97 -30.92 16.17
C GLY A 353 -12.56 -29.54 15.93
N ASN A 354 -13.09 -28.92 16.99
CA ASN A 354 -13.54 -27.51 16.94
C ASN A 354 -12.37 -26.53 16.70
N GLU A 355 -11.15 -27.00 16.94
CA GLU A 355 -9.91 -26.35 16.54
C GLU A 355 -9.28 -27.20 15.44
N SER A 356 -9.16 -26.63 14.24
CA SER A 356 -8.49 -27.29 13.12
C SER A 356 -7.07 -26.76 13.04
N THR A 357 -6.10 -27.61 13.34
CA THR A 357 -4.67 -27.29 13.25
C THR A 357 -4.01 -28.12 12.16
N PHE A 358 -3.10 -27.51 11.40
CA PHE A 358 -2.39 -28.16 10.31
C PHE A 358 -0.98 -27.62 10.15
N TYR A 359 -0.13 -28.42 9.50
CA TYR A 359 1.14 -27.94 8.97
C TYR A 359 0.95 -27.45 7.55
N VAL A 360 1.49 -26.27 7.24
CA VAL A 360 1.61 -25.76 5.87
C VAL A 360 3.00 -26.10 5.37
N HIS A 361 3.07 -26.91 4.33
CA HIS A 361 4.33 -27.39 3.77
C HIS A 361 4.80 -26.50 2.64
N PHE A 362 6.01 -25.97 2.77
CA PHE A 362 6.69 -25.22 1.72
C PHE A 362 8.15 -25.64 1.60
N GLU A 363 8.76 -25.34 0.46
CA GLU A 363 10.18 -25.53 0.21
C GLU A 363 10.80 -24.18 -0.13
N CYS A 364 11.94 -23.87 0.49
CA CYS A 364 12.58 -22.57 0.31
C CYS A 364 14.08 -22.70 0.63
N LYS A 365 14.97 -22.14 -0.19
CA LYS A 365 16.41 -22.10 0.11
C LYS A 365 16.74 -20.95 1.05
N LYS A 366 17.82 -21.10 1.81
CA LYS A 366 18.31 -20.02 2.67
C LYS A 366 18.47 -18.72 1.88
N GLY A 367 17.86 -17.65 2.39
CA GLY A 367 17.87 -16.31 1.80
C GLY A 367 16.76 -16.05 0.78
N GLU A 368 16.03 -17.09 0.35
CA GLU A 368 14.86 -16.92 -0.52
C GLU A 368 13.63 -16.49 0.28
N SER A 369 12.72 -15.80 -0.41
CA SER A 369 11.41 -15.47 0.13
C SER A 369 10.31 -16.22 -0.61
N ILE A 370 9.26 -16.58 0.11
CA ILE A 370 8.05 -17.18 -0.46
C ILE A 370 6.81 -16.48 0.09
N THR A 371 5.79 -16.35 -0.75
CA THR A 371 4.47 -15.88 -0.33
C THR A 371 3.52 -17.06 -0.27
N MET A 372 2.80 -17.19 0.84
CA MET A 372 1.78 -18.22 1.03
C MET A 372 0.48 -17.57 1.49
N MET A 373 -0.63 -18.23 1.23
CA MET A 373 -1.94 -17.81 1.71
C MET A 373 -2.67 -18.97 2.35
N THR A 374 -3.33 -18.72 3.48
CA THR A 374 -4.20 -19.67 4.19
C THR A 374 -5.52 -18.98 4.53
N GLY A 375 -6.49 -19.70 5.08
CA GLY A 375 -7.71 -19.06 5.59
C GLY A 375 -8.80 -20.01 6.06
N ALA A 376 -9.89 -19.41 6.55
CA ALA A 376 -11.11 -20.10 6.92
C ALA A 376 -12.33 -19.19 6.79
N ASP A 377 -13.50 -19.80 6.69
CA ASP A 377 -14.80 -19.14 6.70
C ASP A 377 -15.51 -19.50 8.01
N PHE A 378 -15.87 -18.49 8.79
CA PHE A 378 -16.49 -18.63 10.10
C PHE A 378 -17.96 -18.25 10.02
N TYR A 379 -18.84 -19.12 10.50
CA TYR A 379 -20.29 -18.95 10.43
C TYR A 379 -20.87 -18.72 11.81
N TYR A 380 -21.59 -17.61 11.96
CA TYR A 380 -22.21 -17.18 13.21
C TYR A 380 -23.70 -16.96 13.01
N THR A 381 -24.49 -17.26 14.05
CA THR A 381 -25.87 -16.75 14.13
C THR A 381 -25.81 -15.24 14.33
N PHE A 382 -26.58 -14.49 13.54
CA PHE A 382 -26.62 -13.04 13.57
C PHE A 382 -28.01 -12.53 13.99
N PRO A 383 -28.12 -11.58 14.93
CA PRO A 383 -27.03 -10.92 15.66
C PRO A 383 -26.27 -11.89 16.58
N LEU A 384 -25.02 -11.54 16.91
CA LEU A 384 -24.24 -12.35 17.85
C LEU A 384 -24.90 -12.33 19.23
N LYS A 385 -24.67 -13.36 20.04
CA LYS A 385 -25.15 -13.36 21.44
C LYS A 385 -24.47 -12.22 22.22
N ASP A 386 -25.23 -11.55 23.07
CA ASP A 386 -24.65 -10.63 24.07
C ASP A 386 -23.81 -11.39 25.09
N ASN A 387 -22.95 -10.67 25.81
CA ASN A 387 -22.21 -11.19 26.96
C ASN A 387 -21.28 -12.35 26.59
N ARG A 388 -20.68 -12.32 25.40
CA ARG A 388 -19.64 -13.29 25.01
C ARG A 388 -18.34 -12.94 25.71
N PHE A 389 -17.78 -13.91 26.43
CA PHE A 389 -16.53 -13.73 27.14
C PHE A 389 -15.35 -13.76 26.16
N SER A 390 -14.51 -12.72 26.22
CA SER A 390 -13.21 -12.73 25.55
C SER A 390 -12.13 -13.24 26.53
N PRO A 391 -11.48 -14.39 26.24
CA PRO A 391 -10.41 -14.92 27.09
C PRO A 391 -9.17 -14.01 27.13
N PHE A 392 -9.09 -13.04 26.22
CA PHE A 392 -7.94 -12.17 26.08
C PHE A 392 -7.86 -11.08 27.17
N ARG A 393 -9.01 -10.62 27.71
CA ARG A 393 -9.06 -9.38 28.51
C ARG A 393 -10.15 -9.31 29.59
N ASP A 394 -10.73 -10.44 29.99
CA ASP A 394 -11.79 -10.49 31.02
C ASP A 394 -12.94 -9.48 30.81
N TYR A 395 -13.28 -9.17 29.54
CA TYR A 395 -14.44 -8.33 29.23
C TYR A 395 -15.46 -9.04 28.37
N MET A 396 -16.68 -8.53 28.46
CA MET A 396 -17.85 -9.06 27.78
C MET A 396 -18.07 -8.28 26.49
N LEU A 397 -18.18 -9.01 25.37
CA LEU A 397 -18.53 -8.46 24.07
C LEU A 397 -20.04 -8.32 23.96
N ALA A 398 -20.50 -7.18 23.45
CA ALA A 398 -21.90 -6.98 23.06
C ALA A 398 -22.24 -7.77 21.79
N SER A 399 -23.53 -7.91 21.50
CA SER A 399 -24.09 -8.54 20.29
C SER A 399 -23.65 -7.87 18.98
N ASN A 400 -23.16 -6.63 19.06
CA ASN A 400 -22.64 -5.87 17.94
C ASN A 400 -21.12 -5.62 17.99
N GLU A 401 -20.40 -6.38 18.81
CA GLU A 401 -18.96 -6.32 18.94
C GLU A 401 -18.38 -7.71 18.70
N ASP A 402 -17.15 -7.79 18.19
CA ASP A 402 -16.38 -9.03 18.09
C ASP A 402 -14.89 -8.78 18.32
N LEU A 403 -14.11 -9.83 18.59
CA LEU A 403 -12.67 -9.73 18.81
C LEU A 403 -11.95 -10.82 18.02
N TRP A 404 -11.04 -10.39 17.17
CA TRP A 404 -10.18 -11.28 16.38
C TRP A 404 -8.76 -11.24 16.94
N ILE A 405 -8.13 -12.39 17.06
CA ILE A 405 -6.85 -12.56 17.76
C ILE A 405 -5.87 -13.27 16.83
N TYR A 406 -4.65 -12.75 16.74
CA TYR A 406 -3.50 -13.46 16.19
C TYR A 406 -2.61 -13.94 17.35
N PRO A 407 -2.65 -15.24 17.71
CA PRO A 407 -1.77 -15.80 18.71
C PRO A 407 -0.40 -16.11 18.08
N ASN A 408 0.63 -15.35 18.42
CA ASN A 408 1.98 -15.62 17.92
C ASN A 408 2.75 -16.52 18.91
N GLU A 409 2.60 -17.83 18.80
CA GLU A 409 3.31 -18.79 19.68
C GLU A 409 4.82 -18.81 19.37
N GLU A 410 5.21 -18.85 18.09
CA GLU A 410 6.58 -19.22 17.73
C GLU A 410 7.29 -18.24 16.79
N ASP A 411 6.60 -17.32 16.11
CA ASP A 411 7.20 -16.61 14.99
C ASP A 411 7.89 -15.30 15.39
N VAL A 412 8.90 -14.92 14.60
CA VAL A 412 9.43 -13.55 14.59
C VAL A 412 8.79 -12.85 13.40
N ILE A 413 8.02 -11.80 13.67
CA ILE A 413 7.20 -11.13 12.65
C ILE A 413 7.64 -9.68 12.51
N GLY A 414 8.01 -9.28 11.30
CA GLY A 414 8.42 -7.91 11.00
C GLY A 414 7.23 -6.98 11.08
N LYS A 415 6.13 -7.35 10.43
CA LYS A 415 4.89 -6.57 10.40
C LYS A 415 3.66 -7.48 10.38
N LEU A 416 2.72 -7.25 11.27
CA LEU A 416 1.38 -7.85 11.22
C LEU A 416 0.37 -6.76 10.90
N THR A 417 -0.46 -6.96 9.89
CA THR A 417 -1.57 -6.07 9.56
C THR A 417 -2.87 -6.87 9.59
N MET A 418 -3.84 -6.44 10.39
CA MET A 418 -5.20 -6.99 10.40
C MET A 418 -6.15 -5.98 9.76
N ILE A 419 -6.98 -6.42 8.83
CA ILE A 419 -7.93 -5.60 8.08
C ILE A 419 -9.28 -6.27 8.12
N TRP A 420 -10.29 -5.60 8.64
CA TRP A 420 -11.66 -6.07 8.66
C TRP A 420 -12.49 -5.20 7.72
N SER A 421 -13.31 -5.81 6.86
CA SER A 421 -14.20 -5.12 5.93
C SER A 421 -15.57 -5.76 5.89
N SER A 422 -16.60 -5.00 5.48
CA SER A 422 -17.92 -5.57 5.22
C SER A 422 -18.69 -4.80 4.15
N HIS A 423 -19.44 -5.49 3.33
CA HIS A 423 -20.39 -4.84 2.41
C HIS A 423 -21.80 -4.70 3.01
N ASP A 424 -22.17 -5.57 3.95
CA ASP A 424 -23.52 -5.64 4.53
C ASP A 424 -23.65 -4.89 5.86
N ILE A 425 -22.55 -4.75 6.60
CA ILE A 425 -22.53 -4.23 7.96
C ILE A 425 -21.73 -2.92 8.00
N LYS A 426 -22.30 -1.89 8.63
CA LYS A 426 -21.60 -0.62 8.82
C LYS A 426 -20.74 -0.70 10.07
N LEU A 427 -19.43 -0.70 9.88
CA LEU A 427 -18.46 -0.71 10.96
C LEU A 427 -18.44 0.63 11.71
N GLN A 428 -18.20 0.54 13.01
CA GLN A 428 -18.00 1.64 13.91
C GLN A 428 -16.58 1.53 14.49
N GLN A 429 -15.82 2.61 14.37
CA GLN A 429 -14.52 2.69 15.02
C GLN A 429 -14.69 2.80 16.54
N ILE A 430 -13.79 2.13 17.26
CA ILE A 430 -13.66 2.23 18.71
C ILE A 430 -12.23 2.67 19.01
N SER A 431 -12.08 3.65 19.91
CA SER A 431 -10.75 4.01 20.45
C SER A 431 -10.16 2.81 21.21
N GLY A 432 -8.87 2.54 21.03
CA GLY A 432 -8.21 1.38 21.66
C GLY A 432 -8.76 0.03 21.19
N ALA A 433 -9.14 -0.07 19.91
CA ALA A 433 -9.61 -1.32 19.31
C ALA A 433 -8.49 -2.33 19.06
N ALA A 434 -7.25 -1.86 18.91
CA ALA A 434 -6.06 -2.69 18.73
C ALA A 434 -5.43 -3.03 20.09
N PHE A 435 -5.11 -4.30 20.30
CA PHE A 435 -4.46 -4.77 21.52
C PHE A 435 -3.15 -5.51 21.22
N HIS A 436 -2.22 -5.40 22.17
CA HIS A 436 -0.96 -6.14 22.21
C HIS A 436 -0.71 -6.67 23.62
N THR A 437 -0.51 -7.98 23.74
CA THR A 437 -0.14 -8.66 24.98
C THR A 437 1.29 -9.16 24.88
N LEU A 438 2.13 -8.76 25.84
CA LEU A 438 3.48 -9.28 25.97
C LEU A 438 3.49 -10.59 26.75
N THR A 439 4.52 -11.41 26.53
CA THR A 439 4.79 -12.70 27.18
C THR A 439 4.70 -12.68 28.71
N THR A 440 4.93 -11.51 29.33
CA THR A 440 4.83 -11.32 30.80
C THR A 440 3.39 -11.30 31.33
N GLY A 441 2.39 -11.47 30.46
CA GLY A 441 0.98 -11.31 30.79
C GLY A 441 0.56 -9.85 30.99
N LYS A 442 1.51 -8.90 30.92
CA LYS A 442 1.21 -7.47 30.92
C LYS A 442 0.66 -7.08 29.56
N THR A 443 -0.54 -6.53 29.59
CA THR A 443 -1.22 -6.10 28.38
C THR A 443 -1.22 -4.58 28.28
N ASN A 444 -0.51 -4.05 27.28
CA ASN A 444 -0.48 -2.61 27.04
C ASN A 444 -1.79 -2.22 26.32
N VAL A 445 -2.63 -1.41 26.99
CA VAL A 445 -3.94 -0.98 26.44
C VAL A 445 -3.80 0.18 25.44
N ASN A 446 -2.64 0.85 25.37
CA ASN A 446 -2.52 2.15 24.71
C ASN A 446 -1.28 2.30 23.81
N ASP A 447 -0.80 1.23 23.17
CA ASP A 447 0.13 1.39 22.03
C ASP A 447 -0.61 1.81 20.75
N ASP A 448 -1.56 2.75 20.89
CA ASP A 448 -2.18 3.52 19.81
C ASP A 448 -1.12 4.27 18.97
N LYS A 449 0.13 4.37 19.44
CA LYS A 449 1.24 4.98 18.69
C LYS A 449 1.69 4.13 17.50
N ASP A 450 1.54 2.81 17.55
CA ASP A 450 1.99 1.91 16.48
C ASP A 450 0.84 1.35 15.64
N ALA A 451 -0.38 1.33 16.19
CA ALA A 451 -1.59 1.01 15.43
C ALA A 451 -1.97 2.17 14.50
N PHE A 452 -1.51 2.11 13.26
CA PHE A 452 -1.97 3.04 12.22
C PHE A 452 -3.43 2.75 11.88
N TYR A 453 -4.33 3.60 12.37
CA TYR A 453 -5.72 3.65 11.93
C TYR A 453 -5.78 4.51 10.66
N ASN A 454 -5.84 3.88 9.49
CA ASN A 454 -6.14 4.60 8.25
C ASN A 454 -7.65 4.84 8.19
N LEU A 455 -8.07 6.05 8.58
CA LEU A 455 -9.36 6.60 8.21
C LEU A 455 -9.09 7.67 7.15
N ASP A 456 -9.58 7.45 5.94
CA ASP A 456 -9.83 8.60 5.08
C ASP A 456 -11.18 9.22 5.49
N GLU A 457 -11.14 10.08 6.52
CA GLU A 457 -12.30 10.84 7.00
C GLU A 457 -12.92 11.74 5.91
N ASN A 458 -12.15 12.06 4.86
CA ASN A 458 -12.59 12.86 3.72
C ASN A 458 -13.12 12.02 2.56
N SER A 459 -12.98 10.69 2.60
CA SER A 459 -13.64 9.82 1.64
C SER A 459 -15.14 9.78 1.95
N VAL A 460 -15.89 10.62 1.23
CA VAL A 460 -17.36 10.60 1.19
C VAL A 460 -17.90 9.22 0.71
N SER A 461 -17.02 8.32 0.26
CA SER A 461 -17.30 6.90 0.05
C SER A 461 -17.12 6.05 1.32
N LYS A 462 -18.23 5.73 1.99
CA LYS A 462 -18.61 4.36 2.41
C LYS A 462 -17.51 3.39 2.92
N ASN A 463 -16.50 3.83 3.66
CA ASN A 463 -15.50 2.89 4.18
C ASN A 463 -16.08 2.06 5.32
N ASN A 464 -16.52 0.85 4.98
CA ASN A 464 -16.88 -0.21 5.92
C ASN A 464 -15.62 -1.06 6.21
N SER A 465 -14.51 -0.44 6.61
CA SER A 465 -13.29 -1.15 6.97
C SER A 465 -12.60 -0.58 8.21
N VAL A 466 -11.95 -1.44 8.97
CA VAL A 466 -11.12 -1.11 10.15
C VAL A 466 -9.82 -1.90 10.03
N SER A 467 -8.67 -1.27 10.31
CA SER A 467 -7.38 -1.97 10.29
C SER A 467 -6.48 -1.57 11.44
N ALA A 468 -5.58 -2.46 11.82
CA ALA A 468 -4.48 -2.21 12.73
C ALA A 468 -3.19 -2.84 12.21
N THR A 469 -2.05 -2.26 12.54
CA THR A 469 -0.73 -2.78 12.18
C THR A 469 0.20 -2.76 13.38
N TRP A 470 0.98 -3.82 13.55
CA TRP A 470 2.01 -3.97 14.56
C TRP A 470 3.34 -4.32 13.89
N LYS A 471 4.46 -4.00 14.53
CA LYS A 471 5.80 -4.20 13.99
C LYS A 471 6.73 -4.81 15.03
N ASN A 472 7.80 -5.43 14.57
CA ASN A 472 8.89 -5.95 15.40
C ASN A 472 8.42 -6.94 16.48
N ILE A 473 7.58 -7.87 16.08
CA ILE A 473 6.86 -8.79 16.95
C ILE A 473 7.74 -10.00 17.26
N LEU A 474 7.76 -10.38 18.53
CA LEU A 474 8.50 -11.53 19.04
C LEU A 474 7.57 -12.72 19.35
N PRO A 475 8.13 -13.94 19.47
CA PRO A 475 7.37 -15.11 19.92
C PRO A 475 6.69 -14.87 21.27
N ASP A 476 5.59 -15.59 21.49
CA ASP A 476 4.70 -15.51 22.65
C ASP A 476 3.99 -14.16 22.86
N GLU A 477 4.03 -13.27 21.87
CA GLU A 477 3.21 -12.06 21.85
C GLU A 477 1.82 -12.36 21.24
N GLN A 478 0.81 -11.58 21.61
CA GLN A 478 -0.53 -11.75 21.04
C GLN A 478 -1.13 -10.41 20.63
N PHE A 479 -1.84 -10.42 19.52
CA PHE A 479 -2.44 -9.23 18.94
C PHE A 479 -3.92 -9.45 18.78
N ALA A 480 -4.71 -8.40 19.00
CA ALA A 480 -6.14 -8.50 18.77
C ALA A 480 -6.71 -7.22 18.18
N LEU A 481 -7.75 -7.37 17.37
CA LEU A 481 -8.52 -6.27 16.81
C LEU A 481 -9.99 -6.42 17.20
N LYS A 482 -10.48 -5.50 18.03
CA LYS A 482 -11.89 -5.42 18.39
C LYS A 482 -12.64 -4.66 17.31
N ILE A 483 -13.71 -5.27 16.86
CA ILE A 483 -14.60 -4.71 15.85
C ILE A 483 -15.94 -4.39 16.51
N LYS A 484 -16.55 -3.29 16.10
CA LYS A 484 -17.93 -2.95 16.44
C LYS A 484 -18.66 -2.53 15.19
N TRP A 485 -19.94 -2.84 15.13
CA TRP A 485 -20.80 -2.37 14.06
C TRP A 485 -22.02 -1.64 14.59
N LEU A 486 -22.54 -0.75 13.75
CA LEU A 486 -23.81 -0.10 14.02
C LEU A 486 -24.94 -1.13 13.91
N PRO A 487 -25.98 -1.02 14.75
CA PRO A 487 -27.19 -1.83 14.58
C PRO A 487 -27.68 -1.71 13.13
N LEU A 488 -28.13 -2.82 12.55
CA LEU A 488 -28.86 -2.77 11.29
C LEU A 488 -30.09 -1.90 11.54
N THR A 489 -30.08 -0.67 11.00
CA THR A 489 -31.28 0.15 11.05
C THR A 489 -32.33 -0.61 10.27
N GLU A 490 -33.40 -1.05 10.94
CA GLU A 490 -34.58 -1.53 10.25
C GLU A 490 -34.89 -0.49 9.19
N LYS A 491 -34.80 -0.88 7.91
CA LYS A 491 -35.32 -0.03 6.84
C LYS A 491 -36.78 0.17 7.18
N ARG A 492 -37.11 1.31 7.79
CA ARG A 492 -38.50 1.72 8.03
C ARG A 492 -39.22 1.54 6.70
N GLY A 493 -40.15 0.59 6.68
CA GLY A 493 -40.83 0.16 5.47
C GLY A 493 -41.30 1.37 4.67
N ARG A 494 -40.90 1.42 3.40
CA ARG A 494 -41.54 2.25 2.39
C ARG A 494 -42.48 1.38 1.60
#